data_AF-A0A1C3H7F1-F1
#
_entry.id   AF-A0A1C3H7F1-F1
#
_cell.length_a   1.000
_cell.length_b   1.000
_cell.length_c   1.000
_cell.angle_alpha   90.00
_cell.angle_beta   90.00
_cell.angle_gamma   90.00
#
_symmetry.space_group_name_H-M   'P 1'
#
loop_
_entity.id
_entity.type
_entity.pdbx_description
1 polymer ?
#
loop_
_entity_poly.entity_id
_entity_poly.type
_entity_poly.pdbx_seq_one_letter_code
_entity_poly.pdbx_strand_id
1 'polypeptide(L)'
;MNALLGLTAPRRLSAVRPQGTAPELKFAAACFVSLLLLLLIWLGRGGAVGKILMSIALLAIVAFLYRLFAKPKLDPVYGKILRARIPEAVWKDRMLRDFTLSDKQKAALDEALRDWLIIRRQCDAPVAQPSPYVEQLWLALHNQPGWLQAVGERPAPSTSLCTSRNGMLIWAYACALQGVEPGKPAFLPRLWCVDLLLDKGEFAEAVAQAKLQHWAAAYQEAQTRRY
;
A
#
# COMPACT_ATOMS: atom_id res chain seq x y z
N MET A 1 -18.80 -11.16 8.21
CA MET A 1 -17.36 -11.36 8.51
C MET A 1 -16.39 -10.79 7.45
N ASN A 2 -16.25 -11.33 6.23
CA ASN A 2 -15.15 -10.91 5.32
C ASN A 2 -15.24 -9.46 4.79
N ALA A 3 -16.45 -8.91 4.62
CA ALA A 3 -16.65 -7.55 4.11
C ALA A 3 -16.19 -6.45 5.07
N LEU A 4 -16.32 -6.66 6.39
CA LEU A 4 -15.92 -5.68 7.41
C LEU A 4 -14.42 -5.68 7.71
N LEU A 5 -13.73 -6.78 7.38
CA LEU A 5 -12.33 -7.00 7.74
C LEU A 5 -11.36 -6.67 6.60
N GLY A 6 -11.83 -6.17 5.44
CA GLY A 6 -10.97 -5.85 4.30
C GLY A 6 -10.18 -7.06 3.74
N LEU A 7 -10.47 -8.28 4.21
CA LEU A 7 -9.70 -9.51 3.94
C LEU A 7 -9.84 -10.02 2.50
N THR A 8 -10.69 -9.37 1.70
CA THR A 8 -10.91 -9.68 0.28
C THR A 8 -10.88 -8.44 -0.61
N ALA A 9 -10.24 -7.33 -0.17
CA ALA A 9 -10.14 -6.16 -1.02
C ALA A 9 -9.24 -6.45 -2.25
N PRO A 10 -9.71 -6.15 -3.47
CA PRO A 10 -9.04 -6.54 -4.70
C PRO A 10 -7.66 -5.88 -4.78
N ARG A 11 -6.71 -6.56 -5.42
CA ARG A 11 -5.43 -6.01 -5.87
C ARG A 11 -5.67 -4.82 -6.81
N ARG A 12 -5.99 -3.67 -6.24
CA ARG A 12 -5.74 -2.38 -6.84
C ARG A 12 -4.68 -1.72 -5.98
N LEU A 13 -3.45 -2.17 -6.19
CA LEU A 13 -2.30 -1.25 -6.31
C LEU A 13 -2.52 -0.32 -7.52
N SER A 14 -3.71 0.26 -7.65
CA SER A 14 -3.99 1.33 -8.56
C SER A 14 -3.55 2.55 -7.79
N ALA A 15 -2.29 2.92 -7.99
CA ALA A 15 -1.85 4.31 -8.00
C ALA A 15 -2.72 5.24 -7.15
N VAL A 16 -2.73 5.06 -5.83
CA VAL A 16 -3.10 6.17 -4.94
C VAL A 16 -1.87 7.07 -4.97
N ARG A 17 -1.74 7.78 -6.09
CA ARG A 17 -0.98 9.02 -6.13
C ARG A 17 -1.63 9.90 -5.07
N PRO A 18 -0.86 10.51 -4.16
CA PRO A 18 -1.36 11.70 -3.50
C PRO A 18 -1.83 12.65 -4.62
N GLN A 19 -3.07 13.13 -4.47
CA GLN A 19 -3.69 14.09 -5.38
C GLN A 19 -2.66 15.15 -5.79
N GLY A 20 -2.47 15.29 -7.11
CA GLY A 20 -1.63 16.33 -7.69
C GLY A 20 -0.13 16.13 -7.49
N THR A 21 0.48 15.15 -8.16
CA THR A 21 1.94 15.16 -8.33
C THR A 21 2.31 15.14 -9.81
N ALA A 22 3.41 15.81 -10.12
CA ALA A 22 3.89 16.24 -11.44
C ALA A 22 3.87 15.25 -12.64
N PRO A 23 3.84 13.91 -12.51
CA PRO A 23 3.84 13.04 -13.68
C PRO A 23 2.59 13.15 -14.55
N GLU A 24 1.43 13.43 -13.96
CA GLU A 24 0.15 13.50 -14.68
C GLU A 24 0.07 14.74 -15.60
N LEU A 25 0.59 15.88 -15.13
CA LEU A 25 0.79 17.09 -15.93
C LEU A 25 1.77 16.87 -17.09
N LYS A 26 2.86 16.13 -16.86
CA LYS A 26 3.83 15.78 -17.91
C LYS A 26 3.21 14.90 -18.99
N PHE A 27 2.36 13.95 -18.61
CA PHE A 27 1.62 13.10 -19.55
C PHE A 27 0.55 13.89 -20.33
N ALA A 28 -0.23 14.74 -19.65
CA ALA A 28 -1.19 15.61 -20.31
C ALA A 28 -0.51 16.57 -21.31
N ALA A 29 0.63 17.16 -20.92
CA ALA A 29 1.44 18.00 -21.80
C ALA A 29 2.01 17.23 -22.99
N ALA A 30 2.52 16.00 -22.79
CA ALA A 30 3.04 15.17 -23.87
C ALA A 30 1.94 14.76 -24.88
N CYS A 31 0.74 14.43 -24.39
CA CYS A 31 -0.42 14.16 -25.24
C CYS A 31 -0.85 15.41 -26.04
N PHE A 32 -0.86 16.58 -25.39
CA PHE A 32 -1.20 17.85 -26.04
C PHE A 32 -0.19 18.21 -27.15
N VAL A 33 1.11 18.08 -26.88
CA VAL A 33 2.17 18.31 -27.87
C VAL A 33 2.08 17.33 -29.04
N SER A 34 1.77 16.06 -28.77
CA SER A 34 1.62 15.04 -29.82
C SER A 34 0.42 15.33 -30.73
N LEU A 35 -0.72 15.78 -30.16
CA LEU A 35 -1.89 16.21 -30.93
C LEU A 35 -1.60 17.45 -31.77
N LEU A 36 -0.84 18.42 -31.23
CA LEU A 36 -0.45 19.63 -31.95
C LEU A 36 0.45 19.31 -33.15
N LEU A 37 1.39 18.38 -32.99
CA LEU A 37 2.25 17.89 -34.07
C LEU A 37 1.46 17.15 -35.17
N LEU A 38 0.49 16.30 -34.79
CA LEU A 38 -0.41 15.66 -35.75
C LEU A 38 -1.22 16.70 -36.54
N LEU A 39 -1.71 17.74 -35.86
CA LEU A 39 -2.45 18.83 -36.48
C LEU A 39 -1.58 19.58 -37.52
N LEU A 40 -0.33 19.90 -37.17
CA LEU A 40 0.62 20.57 -38.06
C LEU A 40 0.99 19.71 -39.29
N ILE A 41 1.14 18.39 -39.11
CA ILE A 41 1.37 17.45 -40.23
C ILE A 41 0.18 17.49 -41.21
N TRP A 42 -1.04 17.58 -40.69
CA TRP A 42 -2.25 17.60 -41.52
C TRP A 42 -2.53 18.97 -42.16
N LEU A 43 -2.15 20.09 -41.53
CA LEU A 43 -2.24 21.44 -42.11
C LEU A 43 -1.17 21.73 -43.18
N GLY A 44 0.00 21.07 -43.12
CA GLY A 44 1.08 21.28 -44.09
C GLY A 44 0.69 20.93 -45.53
N ARG A 45 1.23 21.65 -46.52
CA ARG A 45 1.11 21.27 -47.94
C ARG A 45 2.02 20.07 -48.21
N GLY A 46 1.40 18.90 -48.39
CA GLY A 46 2.10 17.65 -48.67
C GLY A 46 1.12 16.56 -49.10
N GLY A 47 1.62 15.58 -49.86
CA GLY A 47 0.81 14.46 -50.35
C GLY A 47 0.28 13.59 -49.20
N ALA A 48 -0.93 13.05 -49.38
CA ALA A 48 -1.63 12.25 -48.35
C ALA A 48 -0.80 11.07 -47.83
N VAL A 49 -0.03 10.41 -48.72
CA VAL A 49 0.83 9.28 -48.37
C VAL A 49 1.93 9.67 -47.37
N GLY A 50 2.55 10.85 -47.54
CA GLY A 50 3.58 11.35 -46.62
C GLY A 50 3.02 11.71 -45.25
N LYS A 51 1.80 12.28 -45.20
CA LYS A 51 1.13 12.62 -43.93
C LYS A 51 0.76 11.37 -43.12
N ILE A 52 0.33 10.31 -43.80
CA ILE A 52 -0.01 9.03 -43.16
C ILE A 52 1.25 8.38 -42.56
N LEU A 53 2.34 8.33 -43.32
CA LEU A 53 3.63 7.79 -42.83
C LEU A 53 4.16 8.56 -41.62
N MET A 54 4.11 9.90 -41.65
CA MET A 54 4.54 10.74 -40.53
C MET A 54 3.65 10.58 -39.29
N SER A 55 2.34 10.40 -39.48
CA SER A 55 1.40 10.14 -38.38
C SER A 55 1.68 8.79 -37.71
N ILE A 56 1.94 7.74 -38.51
CA ILE A 56 2.30 6.41 -37.99
C ILE A 56 3.65 6.46 -37.25
N ALA A 57 4.65 7.14 -37.81
CA ALA A 57 5.96 7.30 -37.17
C ALA A 57 5.86 8.04 -35.83
N LEU A 58 5.08 9.12 -35.77
CA LEU A 58 4.84 9.88 -34.53
C LEU A 58 4.13 9.03 -33.47
N LEU A 59 3.09 8.28 -33.85
CA LEU A 59 2.40 7.37 -32.94
C LEU A 59 3.33 6.26 -32.42
N ALA A 60 4.20 5.72 -33.28
CA ALA A 60 5.18 4.70 -32.88
C ALA A 60 6.21 5.27 -31.89
N ILE A 61 6.70 6.49 -32.11
CA ILE A 61 7.63 7.17 -31.20
C ILE A 61 6.96 7.45 -29.85
N VAL A 62 5.74 7.97 -29.85
CA VAL A 62 4.97 8.22 -28.62
C VAL A 62 4.72 6.93 -27.86
N ALA A 63 4.34 5.85 -28.55
CA ALA A 63 4.15 4.53 -27.94
C ALA A 63 5.46 3.94 -27.39
N PHE A 64 6.59 4.16 -28.07
CA PHE A 64 7.90 3.72 -27.63
C PHE A 64 8.38 4.49 -26.38
N LEU A 65 8.26 5.81 -26.38
CA LEU A 65 8.56 6.66 -25.22
C LEU A 65 7.62 6.33 -24.07
N TYR A 66 6.32 6.13 -24.33
CA TYR A 66 5.38 5.65 -23.34
C TYR A 66 5.86 4.34 -22.72
N ARG A 67 6.27 3.33 -23.51
CA ARG A 67 6.79 2.07 -22.95
C ARG A 67 8.05 2.24 -22.11
N LEU A 68 8.93 3.18 -22.45
CA LEU A 68 10.14 3.49 -21.68
C LEU A 68 9.81 4.16 -20.33
N PHE A 69 8.87 5.10 -20.31
CA PHE A 69 8.52 5.87 -19.11
C PHE A 69 7.38 5.29 -18.28
N ALA A 70 6.50 4.48 -18.89
CA ALA A 70 5.33 3.86 -18.25
C ALA A 70 5.61 2.47 -17.70
N LYS A 71 6.83 1.92 -17.85
CA LYS A 71 7.27 0.88 -16.92
C LYS A 71 7.60 1.58 -15.62
N PRO A 72 6.75 1.54 -14.58
CA PRO A 72 7.24 1.83 -13.26
C PRO A 72 8.37 0.83 -13.04
N LYS A 73 9.62 1.32 -12.92
CA LYS A 73 10.64 0.54 -12.24
C LYS A 73 10.09 0.37 -10.83
N LEU A 74 9.32 -0.72 -10.61
CA LEU A 74 8.98 -1.16 -9.28
C LEU A 74 10.34 -1.28 -8.60
N ASP A 75 10.59 -0.46 -7.60
CA ASP A 75 11.86 -0.50 -6.87
C ASP A 75 12.06 -1.99 -6.49
N PRO A 76 13.24 -2.57 -6.81
CA PRO A 76 13.48 -3.99 -6.64
C PRO A 76 13.16 -4.47 -5.22
N VAL A 77 13.20 -3.58 -4.24
CA VAL A 77 12.79 -3.89 -2.88
C VAL A 77 11.26 -3.99 -2.70
N TYR A 78 10.45 -3.18 -3.37
CA TYR A 78 8.99 -3.41 -3.40
C TYR A 78 8.67 -4.78 -3.99
N GLY A 79 9.43 -5.24 -4.98
CA GLY A 79 9.34 -6.61 -5.49
C GLY A 79 9.65 -7.68 -4.43
N LYS A 80 10.61 -7.43 -3.53
CA LYS A 80 10.92 -8.30 -2.39
C LYS A 80 9.81 -8.27 -1.34
N ILE A 81 9.30 -7.09 -1.00
CA ILE A 81 8.20 -6.90 -0.04
C ILE A 81 6.95 -7.66 -0.51
N LEU A 82 6.57 -7.54 -1.79
CA LEU A 82 5.39 -8.26 -2.32
C LEU A 82 5.52 -9.79 -2.26
N ARG A 83 6.74 -10.32 -2.15
CA ARG A 83 7.03 -11.75 -1.98
C ARG A 83 7.27 -12.13 -0.52
N ALA A 84 7.30 -11.17 0.39
CA ALA A 84 7.49 -11.42 1.80
C ALA A 84 6.36 -12.33 2.32
N ARG A 85 6.80 -13.26 3.17
CA ARG A 85 5.97 -14.19 3.91
C ARG A 85 6.50 -14.30 5.33
N ILE A 86 5.62 -14.60 6.27
CA ILE A 86 5.98 -14.92 7.64
C ILE A 86 6.66 -16.31 7.62
N PRO A 87 7.95 -16.43 8.00
CA PRO A 87 8.63 -17.71 8.04
C PRO A 87 7.95 -18.67 9.01
N GLU A 88 7.89 -19.96 8.67
CA GLU A 88 7.27 -20.96 9.56
C GLU A 88 7.97 -21.09 10.92
N ALA A 89 9.22 -20.66 11.02
CA ALA A 89 9.95 -20.58 12.29
C ALA A 89 9.31 -19.60 13.30
N VAL A 90 8.66 -18.53 12.82
CA VAL A 90 7.98 -17.55 13.68
C VAL A 90 6.82 -18.18 14.42
N TRP A 91 6.08 -19.09 13.79
CA TRP A 91 4.98 -19.80 14.44
C TRP A 91 5.44 -20.83 15.49
N LYS A 92 6.74 -21.13 15.54
CA LYS A 92 7.33 -21.99 16.57
C LYS A 92 7.80 -21.18 17.79
N ASP A 93 7.73 -19.85 17.72
CA ASP A 93 8.04 -18.98 18.85
C ASP A 93 7.10 -19.27 20.02
N ARG A 94 7.65 -19.27 21.24
CA ARG A 94 6.93 -19.60 22.48
C ARG A 94 5.67 -18.75 22.67
N MET A 95 5.68 -17.50 22.22
CA MET A 95 4.54 -16.58 22.40
C MET A 95 3.46 -16.72 21.33
N LEU A 96 3.76 -17.37 20.21
CA LEU A 96 2.83 -17.55 19.08
C LEU A 96 2.35 -18.99 18.91
N ARG A 97 2.96 -19.94 19.63
CA ARG A 97 2.72 -21.39 19.51
C ARG A 97 1.28 -21.80 19.84
N ASP A 98 0.60 -21.05 20.69
CA ASP A 98 -0.75 -21.37 21.14
C ASP A 98 -1.83 -20.95 20.11
N PHE A 99 -1.47 -20.17 19.09
CA PHE A 99 -2.38 -19.78 18.02
C PHE A 99 -2.43 -20.85 16.92
N THR A 100 -3.54 -21.59 16.86
CA THR A 100 -3.84 -22.50 15.75
C THR A 100 -4.46 -21.75 14.57
N LEU A 101 -3.61 -21.15 13.73
CA LEU A 101 -4.04 -20.39 12.55
C LEU A 101 -4.30 -21.30 11.34
N SER A 102 -5.42 -21.09 10.66
CA SER A 102 -5.69 -21.70 9.35
C SER A 102 -4.80 -21.11 8.26
N ASP A 103 -4.62 -21.83 7.15
CA ASP A 103 -3.85 -21.34 6.00
C ASP A 103 -4.40 -20.01 5.44
N LYS A 104 -5.72 -19.82 5.51
CA LYS A 104 -6.38 -18.56 5.12
C LYS A 104 -5.99 -17.41 6.03
N GLN A 105 -5.89 -17.64 7.34
CA GLN A 105 -5.42 -16.64 8.30
C GLN A 105 -3.95 -16.32 8.10
N LYS A 106 -3.10 -17.34 7.90
CA LYS A 106 -1.68 -17.14 7.56
C LYS A 106 -1.51 -16.29 6.30
N ALA A 107 -2.28 -16.57 5.24
CA ALA A 107 -2.26 -15.78 4.01
C ALA A 107 -2.73 -14.33 4.23
N ALA A 108 -3.75 -14.10 5.06
CA ALA A 108 -4.19 -12.75 5.41
C ALA A 108 -3.13 -11.99 6.23
N LEU A 109 -2.42 -12.67 7.13
CA LEU A 109 -1.32 -12.11 7.90
C LEU A 109 -0.11 -11.77 7.00
N ASP A 110 0.19 -12.60 5.99
CA ASP A 110 1.18 -12.29 4.98
C ASP A 110 0.82 -11.00 4.20
N GLU A 111 -0.46 -10.76 3.91
CA GLU A 111 -0.90 -9.51 3.28
C GLU A 111 -0.76 -8.31 4.21
N ALA A 112 -1.14 -8.45 5.48
CA ALA A 112 -0.97 -7.41 6.49
C ALA A 112 0.51 -7.07 6.73
N LEU A 113 1.40 -8.06 6.71
CA LEU A 113 2.85 -7.91 6.77
C LEU A 113 3.36 -7.03 5.61
N ARG A 114 2.86 -7.26 4.39
CA ARG A 114 3.27 -6.46 3.22
C ARG A 114 2.84 -5.01 3.36
N ASP A 115 1.61 -4.78 3.81
CA ASP A 115 1.12 -3.42 4.09
C ASP A 115 2.00 -2.74 5.14
N TRP A 116 2.34 -3.45 6.22
CA TRP A 116 3.25 -2.95 7.27
C TRP A 116 4.64 -2.57 6.73
N LEU A 117 5.25 -3.42 5.89
CA LEU A 117 6.55 -3.15 5.26
C LEU A 117 6.50 -1.92 4.34
N ILE A 118 5.41 -1.76 3.57
CA ILE A 118 5.21 -0.60 2.71
C ILE A 118 5.10 0.69 3.54
N ILE A 119 4.30 0.67 4.61
CA ILE A 119 4.09 1.85 5.46
C ILE A 119 5.40 2.21 6.20
N ARG A 120 6.13 1.22 6.72
CA ARG A 120 7.41 1.42 7.41
C ARG A 120 8.40 2.19 6.55
N ARG A 121 8.48 1.85 5.25
CA ARG A 121 9.34 2.55 4.28
C ARG A 121 8.88 3.96 3.95
N GLN A 122 7.57 4.21 3.94
CA GLN A 122 7.04 5.52 3.62
C GLN A 122 7.18 6.50 4.78
N CYS A 123 7.16 6.00 6.02
CA CYS A 123 7.19 6.84 7.20
C CYS A 123 8.60 7.15 7.70
N ASP A 124 9.64 6.42 7.26
CA ASP A 124 11.01 6.45 7.84
C ASP A 124 11.01 6.38 9.38
N ALA A 125 9.95 5.84 9.96
CA ALA A 125 9.61 5.89 11.36
C ALA A 125 9.08 4.53 11.82
N PRO A 126 9.21 4.23 13.13
CA PRO A 126 8.66 3.02 13.71
C PRO A 126 7.15 2.99 13.52
N VAL A 127 6.67 1.89 12.93
CA VAL A 127 5.24 1.67 12.71
C VAL A 127 4.58 1.38 14.06
N ALA A 128 3.72 2.29 14.50
CA ALA A 128 2.76 2.11 15.58
C ALA A 128 2.03 0.76 15.42
N GLN A 129 2.07 -0.07 16.46
CA GLN A 129 1.40 -1.36 16.42
C GLN A 129 -0.04 -1.21 16.91
N PRO A 130 -1.03 -1.77 16.19
CA PRO A 130 -2.44 -1.65 16.55
C PRO A 130 -2.80 -2.44 17.81
N SER A 131 -1.99 -3.44 18.21
CA SER A 131 -2.15 -4.15 19.48
C SER A 131 -0.82 -4.78 19.97
N PRO A 132 -0.74 -5.17 21.26
CA PRO A 132 0.42 -5.88 21.81
C PRO A 132 0.74 -7.22 21.12
N TYR A 133 -0.28 -7.92 20.62
CA TYR A 133 -0.08 -9.19 19.89
C TYR A 133 0.57 -8.95 18.52
N VAL A 134 0.16 -7.87 17.84
CA VAL A 134 0.75 -7.45 16.57
C VAL A 134 2.21 -7.03 16.78
N GLU A 135 2.49 -6.33 17.89
CA GLU A 135 3.85 -5.98 18.29
C GLU A 135 4.72 -7.22 18.50
N GLN A 136 4.24 -8.22 19.22
CA GLN A 136 4.97 -9.47 19.44
C GLN A 136 5.22 -10.23 18.14
N LEU A 137 4.24 -10.30 17.23
CA LEU A 137 4.42 -10.92 15.92
C LEU A 137 5.53 -10.26 15.12
N TRP A 138 5.54 -8.93 15.04
CA TRP A 138 6.59 -8.22 14.31
C TRP A 138 7.93 -8.28 15.01
N LEU A 139 7.97 -8.31 16.34
CA LEU A 139 9.20 -8.52 17.11
C LEU A 139 9.81 -9.90 16.80
N ALA A 140 8.99 -10.95 16.79
CA ALA A 140 9.43 -12.30 16.45
C ALA A 140 9.99 -12.39 15.03
N LEU A 141 9.42 -11.62 14.08
CA LEU A 141 9.93 -11.48 12.71
C LEU A 141 11.25 -10.71 12.64
N HIS A 142 11.37 -9.59 13.36
CA HIS A 142 12.62 -8.83 13.46
C HIS A 142 13.77 -9.66 14.01
N ASN A 143 13.47 -10.55 14.96
CA ASN A 143 14.46 -11.42 15.57
C ASN A 143 14.87 -12.61 14.68
N GLN A 144 14.21 -12.83 13.53
CA GLN A 144 14.64 -13.88 12.59
C GLN A 144 15.94 -13.48 11.89
N PRO A 145 17.00 -14.30 12.00
CA PRO A 145 18.29 -14.01 11.37
C PRO A 145 18.13 -13.83 9.85
N GLY A 146 18.64 -12.72 9.30
CA GLY A 146 18.66 -12.48 7.87
C GLY A 146 17.32 -12.06 7.24
N TRP A 147 16.21 -12.08 7.98
CA TRP A 147 14.88 -11.86 7.41
C TRP A 147 14.68 -10.41 6.94
N LEU A 148 15.10 -9.42 7.73
CA LEU A 148 15.01 -8.01 7.36
C LEU A 148 15.82 -7.71 6.08
N GLN A 149 17.03 -8.25 5.97
CA GLN A 149 17.84 -8.09 4.76
C GLN A 149 17.18 -8.77 3.55
N ALA A 150 16.54 -9.94 3.75
CA ALA A 150 15.84 -10.65 2.69
C ALA A 150 14.66 -9.85 2.12
N VAL A 151 13.93 -9.12 2.96
CA VAL A 151 12.85 -8.21 2.52
C VAL A 151 13.33 -6.83 2.09
N GLY A 152 14.64 -6.56 2.19
CA GLY A 152 15.26 -5.29 1.79
C GLY A 152 15.06 -4.14 2.77
N GLU A 153 14.74 -4.48 4.02
CA GLU A 153 14.65 -3.55 5.15
C GLU A 153 15.99 -3.40 5.86
N ARG A 154 16.20 -2.25 6.51
CA ARG A 154 17.35 -2.02 7.39
C ARG A 154 16.96 -2.33 8.84
N PRO A 155 17.88 -2.89 9.64
CA PRO A 155 17.67 -3.01 11.08
C PRO A 155 17.54 -1.59 11.65
N ALA A 156 16.34 -1.25 12.10
CA ALA A 156 16.07 -0.05 12.87
C ALA A 156 15.30 -0.47 14.11
N PRO A 157 15.65 0.05 15.29
CA PRO A 157 15.06 -0.38 16.55
C PRO A 157 13.53 -0.28 16.46
N SER A 158 12.84 -1.39 16.76
CA SER A 158 11.41 -1.39 17.01
C SER A 158 11.18 -0.61 18.30
N THR A 159 10.88 0.67 18.22
CA THR A 159 10.48 1.41 19.42
C THR A 159 9.01 1.15 19.68
N SER A 160 8.69 0.73 20.91
CA SER A 160 7.36 0.41 21.44
C SER A 160 6.45 1.64 21.66
N LEU A 161 6.62 2.72 20.89
CA LEU A 161 5.94 3.99 21.17
C LEU A 161 5.07 4.41 19.98
N CYS A 162 3.84 3.90 19.99
CA CYS A 162 2.69 4.59 19.42
C CYS A 162 2.53 5.95 20.11
N THR A 163 3.17 7.00 19.61
CA THR A 163 2.65 8.34 19.89
C THR A 163 1.35 8.50 19.10
N SER A 164 0.32 9.13 19.70
CA SER A 164 -0.99 9.31 19.05
C SER A 164 -0.88 9.92 17.64
N ARG A 165 0.14 10.79 17.43
CA ARG A 165 0.43 11.42 16.15
C ARG A 165 0.98 10.46 15.09
N ASN A 166 1.86 9.53 15.47
CA ASN A 166 2.38 8.50 14.54
C ASN A 166 1.29 7.46 14.22
N GLY A 167 0.46 7.11 15.20
CA GLY A 167 -0.69 6.23 15.00
C GLY A 167 -1.64 6.74 13.92
N MET A 168 -2.01 8.04 13.94
CA MET A 168 -2.91 8.62 12.94
C MET A 168 -2.33 8.67 11.53
N LEU A 169 -1.02 8.92 11.41
CA LEU A 169 -0.33 8.91 10.12
C LEU A 169 -0.35 7.50 9.51
N ILE A 170 -0.06 6.48 10.31
CA ILE A 170 -0.03 5.08 9.87
C ILE A 170 -1.44 4.59 9.54
N TRP A 171 -2.45 5.02 10.31
CA TRP A 171 -3.86 4.77 10.00
C TRP A 171 -4.22 5.30 8.62
N ALA A 172 -3.89 6.57 8.34
CA ALA A 172 -4.16 7.19 7.04
C ALA A 172 -3.45 6.44 5.89
N TYR A 173 -2.20 6.01 6.09
CA TYR A 173 -1.47 5.23 5.08
C TYR A 173 -2.11 3.85 4.84
N ALA A 174 -2.51 3.13 5.89
CA ALA A 174 -3.16 1.83 5.73
C ALA A 174 -4.53 1.93 5.06
N CYS A 175 -5.30 2.97 5.38
CA CYS A 175 -6.53 3.30 4.67
C CYS A 175 -6.24 3.59 3.18
N ALA A 176 -5.23 4.42 2.88
CA ALA A 176 -4.85 4.76 1.51
C ALA A 176 -4.41 3.53 0.70
N LEU A 177 -3.66 2.59 1.29
CA LEU A 177 -3.23 1.35 0.63
C LEU A 177 -4.40 0.46 0.19
N GLN A 178 -5.56 0.59 0.84
CA GLN A 178 -6.75 -0.21 0.57
C GLN A 178 -7.90 0.61 -0.05
N GLY A 179 -7.63 1.87 -0.40
CA GLY A 179 -8.63 2.77 -1.00
C GLY A 179 -9.78 3.14 -0.06
N VAL A 180 -9.52 3.20 1.23
CA VAL A 180 -10.49 3.52 2.28
C VAL A 180 -10.32 4.96 2.74
N GLU A 181 -11.43 5.66 3.00
CA GLU A 181 -11.39 7.00 3.58
C GLU A 181 -11.09 6.94 5.08
N PRO A 182 -10.01 7.56 5.61
CA PRO A 182 -9.61 7.37 7.01
C PRO A 182 -10.60 7.94 8.03
N GLY A 183 -11.36 8.98 7.67
CA GLY A 183 -12.36 9.61 8.53
C GLY A 183 -13.73 8.95 8.47
N LYS A 184 -14.01 8.15 7.42
CA LYS A 184 -15.27 7.40 7.23
C LYS A 184 -14.97 6.03 6.61
N PRO A 185 -14.20 5.19 7.30
CA PRO A 185 -13.76 3.92 6.74
C PRO A 185 -14.95 2.98 6.53
N ALA A 186 -15.07 2.42 5.32
CA ALA A 186 -16.08 1.42 5.00
C ALA A 186 -15.78 0.05 5.63
N PHE A 187 -14.51 -0.23 5.92
CA PHE A 187 -14.02 -1.45 6.56
C PHE A 187 -12.69 -1.17 7.28
N LEU A 188 -12.31 -2.07 8.17
CA LEU A 188 -11.05 -1.97 8.91
C LEU A 188 -9.87 -2.37 8.01
N PRO A 189 -8.80 -1.55 7.87
CA PRO A 189 -7.63 -1.92 7.09
C PRO A 189 -6.97 -3.20 7.62
N ARG A 190 -6.49 -4.08 6.73
CA ARG A 190 -5.84 -5.36 7.08
C ARG A 190 -4.85 -5.32 8.26
N LEU A 191 -4.01 -4.28 8.35
CA LEU A 191 -3.05 -4.16 9.46
C LEU A 191 -3.74 -4.04 10.83
N TRP A 192 -4.91 -3.40 10.89
CA TRP A 192 -5.75 -3.29 12.09
C TRP A 192 -6.64 -4.52 12.31
N CYS A 193 -6.71 -5.44 11.35
CA CYS A 193 -7.42 -6.71 11.47
C CYS A 193 -6.54 -7.84 12.03
N VAL A 194 -5.21 -7.64 12.15
CA VAL A 194 -4.27 -8.69 12.55
C VAL A 194 -4.64 -9.30 13.90
N ASP A 195 -5.01 -8.48 14.88
CA ASP A 195 -5.39 -8.98 16.20
C ASP A 195 -6.76 -9.68 16.19
N LEU A 196 -7.70 -9.23 15.37
CA LEU A 196 -8.97 -9.94 15.12
C LEU A 196 -8.77 -11.29 14.44
N LEU A 197 -7.72 -11.42 13.61
CA LEU A 197 -7.35 -12.68 12.98
C LEU A 197 -6.71 -13.66 13.97
N LEU A 198 -6.03 -13.15 15.00
CA LEU A 198 -5.39 -13.95 16.05
C LEU A 198 -6.41 -14.40 17.12
N ASP A 199 -7.41 -13.58 17.44
CA ASP A 199 -8.31 -13.76 18.59
C ASP A 199 -9.68 -14.37 18.22
N LYS A 200 -9.66 -15.63 17.77
CA LYS A 200 -10.79 -16.39 17.18
C LYS A 200 -12.21 -16.06 17.73
N GLY A 201 -12.90 -15.16 17.03
CA GLY A 201 -14.22 -15.44 16.44
C GLY A 201 -15.47 -14.83 17.10
N GLU A 202 -15.62 -14.83 18.42
CA GLU A 202 -16.93 -14.49 19.01
C GLU A 202 -17.15 -13.00 19.29
N PHE A 203 -16.08 -12.22 19.40
CA PHE A 203 -16.15 -10.76 19.59
C PHE A 203 -15.69 -9.96 18.36
N ALA A 204 -15.32 -10.65 17.27
CA ALA A 204 -14.57 -10.05 16.17
C ALA A 204 -15.33 -8.94 15.43
N GLU A 205 -16.65 -9.05 15.26
CA GLU A 205 -17.42 -8.07 14.48
C GLU A 205 -17.74 -6.80 15.28
N ALA A 206 -18.18 -6.94 16.53
CA ALA A 206 -18.42 -5.79 17.42
C ALA A 206 -17.11 -5.06 17.75
N VAL A 207 -16.01 -5.80 17.97
CA VAL A 207 -14.69 -5.21 18.22
C VAL A 207 -14.13 -4.57 16.95
N ALA A 208 -14.33 -5.16 15.76
CA ALA A 208 -13.96 -4.53 14.49
C ALA A 208 -14.69 -3.20 14.32
N GLN A 209 -16.00 -3.18 14.57
CA GLN A 209 -16.80 -1.97 14.43
C GLN A 209 -16.40 -0.89 15.45
N ALA A 210 -16.16 -1.27 16.71
CA ALA A 210 -15.69 -0.35 17.75
C ALA A 210 -14.30 0.23 17.40
N LYS A 211 -13.37 -0.59 16.89
CA LYS A 211 -12.06 -0.14 16.42
C LYS A 211 -12.20 0.82 15.25
N LEU A 212 -13.04 0.49 14.27
CA LEU A 212 -13.30 1.32 13.10
C LEU A 212 -13.82 2.70 13.53
N GLN A 213 -14.79 2.75 14.45
CA GLN A 213 -15.32 4.00 14.98
C GLN A 213 -14.28 4.79 15.78
N HIS A 214 -13.51 4.12 16.65
CA HIS A 214 -12.48 4.75 17.47
C HIS A 214 -11.42 5.44 16.60
N TRP A 215 -10.87 4.74 15.61
CA TRP A 215 -9.82 5.27 14.74
C TRP A 215 -10.35 6.33 13.77
N ALA A 216 -11.57 6.20 13.27
CA ALA A 216 -12.21 7.23 12.47
C ALA A 216 -12.43 8.53 13.26
N ALA A 217 -12.96 8.42 14.49
CA ALA A 217 -13.18 9.57 15.37
C ALA A 217 -11.86 10.25 15.78
N ALA A 218 -10.88 9.46 16.19
CA ALA A 218 -9.56 9.97 16.55
C ALA A 218 -8.86 10.67 15.36
N TYR A 219 -9.03 10.14 14.14
CA TYR A 219 -8.51 10.78 12.93
C TYR A 219 -9.21 12.11 12.66
N GLN A 220 -10.54 12.17 12.75
CA GLN A 220 -11.31 13.40 12.57
C GLN A 220 -10.93 14.46 13.60
N GLU A 221 -10.81 14.08 14.88
CA GLU A 221 -10.38 14.97 15.95
C GLU A 221 -8.94 15.48 15.74
N ALA A 222 -8.03 14.64 15.29
CA ALA A 222 -6.67 15.05 14.96
C ALA A 222 -6.62 16.02 13.76
N GLN A 223 -7.56 15.90 12.82
CA GLN A 223 -7.70 16.85 11.71
C GLN A 223 -8.27 18.19 12.19
N THR A 224 -9.32 18.18 13.02
CA THR A 224 -9.93 19.44 13.52
C THR A 224 -9.00 20.22 14.45
N ARG A 225 -8.09 19.58 15.18
CA ARG A 225 -7.08 20.27 16.00
C ARG A 225 -5.91 20.86 15.19
N ARG A 226 -5.78 20.52 13.90
CA ARG A 226 -4.75 21.05 13.00
C ARG A 226 -5.22 22.28 12.21
N TYR A 227 -6.53 22.55 12.20
CA TYR A 227 -7.18 23.71 11.58
C TYR A 227 -7.81 24.59 12.67
#